data_AF-A0A960ZZA0-F1
#
_entry.id   AF-A0A960ZZA0-F1
#
_cell.length_a   1.000
_cell.length_b   1.000
_cell.length_c   1.000
_cell.angle_alpha   90.00
_cell.angle_beta   90.00
_cell.angle_gamma   90.00
#
_symmetry.space_group_name_H-M   'P 1'
#
loop_
_entity.id
_entity.type
_entity.pdbx_description
1 polymer ?
#
loop_
_entity_poly.entity_id
_entity_poly.type
_entity_poly.pdbx_seq_one_letter_code
_entity_poly.pdbx_strand_id
1 'polypeptide(L)'
;MIKTPALAKQIVRTVKLAVEDWKNGKSLEDLKIKEKLIKRIRAMNFKRIGKESVERSAALPVSVKTRLGYDSIVVEDWMKHLLEVEPVAISLHGRTLKQMYTGKADWEAIGRAAQVVHQTSTLILGNGDLTEPAQIVKRIQESKVDGVLLGRGALGNPWIFSYKEKIKAKVLAGEPWEEDQIWIGAEERFAVLMEHAKAFERIKGERSFSAMRKHFGWYCKAMPGAAELRKLMCQTSSSTEVAEVLKNYLTIHAQKTAA
;
A
#
# COMPACT_ATOMS: atom_id res chain seq x y z
N MET A 1 -9.74 -10.73 10.54
CA MET A 1 -9.72 -9.80 11.69
C MET A 1 -9.80 -10.64 12.95
N ILE A 2 -8.93 -10.38 13.92
CA ILE A 2 -8.91 -11.13 15.18
C ILE A 2 -10.18 -10.74 15.95
N LYS A 3 -11.03 -11.72 16.29
CA LYS A 3 -12.28 -11.47 17.03
C LYS A 3 -12.04 -11.21 18.53
N THR A 4 -10.92 -11.68 19.05
CA THR A 4 -10.61 -11.65 20.49
C THR A 4 -9.61 -10.53 20.80
N PRO A 5 -10.01 -9.45 21.49
CA PRO A 5 -9.09 -8.36 21.84
C PRO A 5 -7.86 -8.83 22.62
N ALA A 6 -8.01 -9.79 23.52
CA ALA A 6 -6.89 -10.36 24.27
C ALA A 6 -5.80 -10.95 23.36
N LEU A 7 -6.18 -11.71 22.32
CA LEU A 7 -5.24 -12.29 21.36
C LEU A 7 -4.54 -11.19 20.53
N ALA A 8 -5.28 -10.17 20.11
CA ALA A 8 -4.69 -9.05 19.37
C ALA A 8 -3.65 -8.29 20.21
N LYS A 9 -3.99 -7.99 21.48
CA LYS A 9 -3.06 -7.38 22.43
C LYS A 9 -1.82 -8.25 22.67
N GLN A 10 -2.01 -9.55 22.84
CA GLN A 10 -0.90 -10.49 23.02
C GLN A 10 0.05 -10.48 21.81
N ILE A 11 -0.48 -10.52 20.58
CA ILE A 11 0.33 -10.45 19.37
C ILE A 11 1.16 -9.17 19.33
N VAL A 12 0.55 -8.01 19.60
CA VAL A 12 1.29 -6.72 19.61
C VAL A 12 2.37 -6.70 20.68
N ARG A 13 2.06 -7.15 21.91
CA ARG A 13 3.04 -7.25 23.02
C ARG A 13 4.20 -8.17 22.66
N THR A 14 3.92 -9.33 22.07
CA THR A 14 4.95 -10.27 21.64
C THR A 14 5.83 -9.67 20.55
N VAL A 15 5.27 -8.93 19.59
CA VAL A 15 6.05 -8.25 18.55
C VAL A 15 6.92 -7.15 19.16
N LYS A 16 6.39 -6.33 20.07
CA LYS A 16 7.17 -5.31 20.79
C LYS A 16 8.34 -5.93 21.57
N LEU A 17 8.09 -7.04 22.28
CA LEU A 17 9.14 -7.77 22.97
C LEU A 17 10.20 -8.31 22.00
N ALA A 18 9.80 -8.88 20.87
CA ALA A 18 10.73 -9.37 19.85
C ALA A 18 11.60 -8.26 19.25
N VAL A 19 11.05 -7.04 19.08
CA VAL A 19 11.81 -5.86 18.65
C VAL A 19 12.84 -5.47 19.69
N GLU A 20 12.47 -5.45 20.97
CA GLU A 20 13.38 -5.10 22.06
C GLU A 20 14.48 -6.16 22.25
N ASP A 21 14.12 -7.44 22.18
CA ASP A 21 15.05 -8.57 22.15
C ASP A 21 16.08 -8.40 21.02
N TRP A 22 15.62 -8.12 19.79
CA TRP A 22 16.49 -7.92 18.63
C TRP A 22 17.44 -6.72 18.82
N LYS A 23 16.91 -5.60 19.33
CA LYS A 23 17.68 -4.39 19.64
C LYS A 23 18.77 -4.68 20.68
N ASN A 24 18.46 -5.49 21.69
CA ASN A 24 19.38 -5.88 22.77
C ASN A 24 20.33 -7.03 22.39
N GLY A 25 20.47 -7.32 21.09
CA GLY A 25 21.48 -8.24 20.59
C GLY A 25 21.01 -9.68 20.45
N LYS A 26 19.79 -10.02 20.85
CA LYS A 26 19.26 -11.38 20.70
C LYS A 26 19.25 -11.77 19.23
N SER A 27 19.64 -13.01 18.98
CA SER A 27 19.82 -13.62 17.68
C SER A 27 18.79 -14.73 17.47
N LEU A 28 18.79 -15.33 16.27
CA LEU A 28 17.87 -16.45 15.99
C LEU A 28 18.31 -17.72 16.73
N GLU A 29 19.60 -17.82 17.04
CA GLU A 29 20.25 -18.91 17.76
C GLU A 29 19.85 -18.93 19.23
N ASP A 30 19.51 -17.77 19.80
CA ASP A 30 18.99 -17.65 21.17
C ASP A 30 17.53 -18.11 21.30
N LEU A 31 16.89 -18.43 20.18
CA LEU A 31 15.50 -18.90 20.13
C LEU A 31 15.46 -20.41 19.95
N LYS A 32 14.41 -21.06 20.47
CA LYS A 32 14.16 -22.51 20.28
C LYS A 32 13.67 -22.82 18.85
N ILE A 33 14.46 -22.44 17.85
CA ILE A 33 14.17 -22.57 16.42
C ILE A 33 15.13 -23.59 15.80
N LYS A 34 14.66 -24.37 14.82
CA LYS A 34 15.48 -25.36 14.12
C LYS A 34 16.59 -24.69 13.30
N GLU A 35 17.82 -25.18 13.44
CA GLU A 35 19.01 -24.70 12.71
C GLU A 35 18.80 -24.59 11.18
N LYS A 36 18.11 -25.57 10.59
CA LYS A 36 17.76 -25.56 9.15
C LYS A 36 16.94 -24.33 8.75
N LEU A 37 16.06 -23.86 9.63
CA LEU A 37 15.26 -22.66 9.39
C LEU A 37 16.12 -21.39 9.50
N ILE A 38 17.02 -21.33 10.47
CA ILE A 38 17.96 -20.20 10.65
C ILE A 38 18.81 -20.02 9.38
N LYS A 39 19.44 -21.11 8.90
CA LYS A 39 20.21 -21.09 7.64
C LYS A 39 19.37 -20.61 6.45
N ARG A 40 18.12 -21.06 6.36
CA ARG A 40 17.20 -20.62 5.30
C ARG A 40 16.88 -19.12 5.40
N ILE A 41 16.68 -18.60 6.61
CA ILE A 41 16.43 -17.17 6.84
C ILE A 41 17.66 -16.33 6.43
N ARG A 42 18.86 -16.71 6.86
CA ARG A 42 20.11 -16.03 6.49
C ARG A 42 20.35 -16.02 4.98
N ALA A 43 20.17 -17.16 4.31
CA ALA A 43 20.28 -17.24 2.85
C ALA A 43 19.25 -16.35 2.12
N MET A 44 18.01 -16.29 2.64
CA MET A 44 16.99 -15.38 2.10
C MET A 44 17.36 -13.91 2.32
N ASN A 45 17.93 -13.55 3.47
CA ASN A 45 18.39 -12.19 3.75
C ASN A 45 19.55 -11.82 2.83
N PHE A 46 20.56 -12.68 2.69
CA PHE A 46 21.71 -12.43 1.82
C PHE A 46 21.27 -12.19 0.37
N LYS A 47 20.34 -12.99 -0.14
CA LYS A 47 19.76 -12.78 -1.49
C LYS A 47 19.01 -11.45 -1.62
N ARG A 48 18.42 -10.93 -0.54
CA ARG A 48 17.61 -9.70 -0.56
C ARG A 48 18.43 -8.43 -0.38
N ILE A 49 19.42 -8.44 0.52
CA ILE A 49 20.13 -7.23 0.97
C ILE A 49 21.67 -7.37 0.92
N GLY A 50 22.21 -8.49 0.44
CA GLY A 50 23.65 -8.73 0.38
C GLY A 50 24.33 -9.01 1.72
N LYS A 51 23.55 -9.14 2.81
CA LYS A 51 24.01 -9.43 4.17
C LYS A 51 23.11 -10.49 4.82
N GLU A 52 23.64 -11.27 5.76
CA GLU A 52 22.85 -12.30 6.49
C GLU A 52 21.84 -11.69 7.47
N SER A 53 22.11 -10.47 7.95
CA SER A 53 21.29 -9.74 8.90
C SER A 53 21.31 -8.23 8.63
N VAL A 54 20.32 -7.52 9.18
CA VAL A 54 20.22 -6.06 9.15
C VAL A 54 20.98 -5.51 10.36
N GLU A 55 21.64 -4.36 10.17
CA GLU A 55 22.30 -3.65 11.27
C GLU A 55 21.29 -3.21 12.34
N ARG A 56 21.70 -3.34 13.61
CA ARG A 56 20.90 -2.91 14.76
C ARG A 56 21.13 -1.42 14.96
N SER A 57 20.11 -0.60 14.75
CA SER A 57 20.21 0.86 14.89
C SER A 57 19.36 1.38 16.06
N ALA A 58 18.06 1.10 16.04
CA ALA A 58 17.09 1.56 17.05
C ALA A 58 15.90 0.60 17.17
N ALA A 59 15.08 0.79 18.21
CA ALA A 59 13.85 0.03 18.37
C ALA A 59 12.92 0.30 17.18
N LEU A 60 12.48 -0.76 16.51
CA LEU A 60 11.60 -0.65 15.36
C LEU A 60 10.17 -0.29 15.80
N PRO A 61 9.52 0.70 15.18
CA PRO A 61 8.15 1.06 15.50
C PRO A 61 7.17 -0.10 15.21
N VAL A 62 6.25 -0.36 16.16
CA VAL A 62 5.18 -1.35 15.97
C VAL A 62 3.85 -0.63 15.71
N SER A 63 3.28 -0.87 14.52
CA SER A 63 1.98 -0.35 14.10
C SER A 63 0.97 -1.47 13.90
N VAL A 64 -0.32 -1.13 13.89
CA VAL A 64 -1.43 -2.07 13.68
C VAL A 64 -2.26 -1.65 12.47
N LYS A 65 -2.52 -2.57 11.53
CA LYS A 65 -3.53 -2.36 10.48
C LYS A 65 -4.77 -3.18 10.76
N THR A 66 -5.93 -2.55 10.74
CA THR A 66 -7.20 -3.19 11.10
C THR A 66 -8.39 -2.70 10.26
N ARG A 67 -9.59 -3.17 10.58
CA ARG A 67 -10.88 -2.89 9.93
C ARG A 67 -11.87 -2.36 10.97
N LEU A 68 -13.07 -1.94 10.53
CA LEU A 68 -14.11 -1.41 11.42
C LEU A 68 -14.68 -2.44 12.42
N GLY A 69 -14.54 -3.72 12.09
CA GLY A 69 -15.06 -4.85 12.85
C GLY A 69 -15.17 -6.09 11.97
N TYR A 70 -15.62 -7.22 12.54
CA TYR A 70 -15.69 -8.47 11.80
C TYR A 70 -16.91 -8.48 10.87
N ASP A 71 -18.10 -8.40 11.44
CA ASP A 71 -19.41 -8.43 10.79
C ASP A 71 -20.19 -7.13 11.02
N SER A 72 -20.08 -6.54 12.20
CA SER A 72 -20.60 -5.21 12.55
C SER A 72 -19.48 -4.18 12.73
N ILE A 73 -19.85 -2.90 12.83
CA ILE A 73 -18.94 -1.81 13.18
C ILE A 73 -18.84 -1.74 14.71
N VAL A 74 -17.63 -1.86 15.25
CA VAL A 74 -17.33 -1.85 16.70
C VAL A 74 -16.08 -1.01 17.00
N VAL A 75 -15.91 0.06 16.23
CA VAL A 75 -14.59 0.69 16.03
C VAL A 75 -14.09 1.41 17.29
N GLU A 76 -14.97 2.06 18.05
CA GLU A 76 -14.64 2.82 19.24
C GLU A 76 -14.06 1.91 20.33
N ASP A 77 -14.76 0.83 20.68
CA ASP A 77 -14.30 -0.15 21.67
C ASP A 77 -13.07 -0.91 21.18
N TRP A 78 -13.02 -1.19 19.88
CA TRP A 78 -11.85 -1.82 19.27
C TRP A 78 -10.60 -0.94 19.36
N MET A 79 -10.72 0.38 19.12
CA MET A 79 -9.60 1.31 19.29
C MET A 79 -9.12 1.34 20.73
N LYS A 80 -10.03 1.43 21.73
CA LYS A 80 -9.65 1.40 23.16
C LYS A 80 -8.78 0.20 23.50
N HIS A 81 -9.14 -1.00 23.03
CA HIS A 81 -8.34 -2.20 23.25
C HIS A 81 -6.96 -2.17 22.58
N LEU A 82 -6.87 -1.60 21.37
CA LEU A 82 -5.57 -1.49 20.68
C LEU A 82 -4.68 -0.45 21.35
N LEU A 83 -5.23 0.61 21.93
CA LEU A 83 -4.47 1.66 22.61
C LEU A 83 -3.83 1.16 23.92
N GLU A 84 -4.38 0.14 24.58
CA GLU A 84 -3.76 -0.52 25.76
C GLU A 84 -2.38 -1.15 25.48
N VAL A 85 -2.02 -1.31 24.21
CA VAL A 85 -0.71 -1.83 23.79
C VAL A 85 0.10 -0.78 23.04
N GLU A 86 -0.34 0.49 23.05
CA GLU A 86 0.40 1.68 22.62
C GLU A 86 1.12 1.52 21.27
N PRO A 87 0.44 1.11 20.18
CA PRO A 87 1.07 1.09 18.87
C PRO A 87 1.45 2.51 18.47
N VAL A 88 2.53 2.67 17.71
CA VAL A 88 2.93 4.01 17.23
C VAL A 88 1.94 4.57 16.20
N ALA A 89 1.23 3.69 15.50
CA ALA A 89 0.22 4.05 14.51
C ALA A 89 -0.82 2.94 14.35
N ILE A 90 -2.07 3.34 14.10
CA ILE A 90 -3.19 2.47 13.72
C ILE A 90 -3.66 2.86 12.32
N SER A 91 -3.62 1.92 11.40
CA SER A 91 -4.16 2.08 10.04
C SER A 91 -5.52 1.39 9.92
N LEU A 92 -6.58 2.16 9.71
CA LEU A 92 -7.95 1.68 9.75
C LEU A 92 -8.58 1.65 8.36
N HIS A 93 -8.95 0.47 7.88
CA HIS A 93 -9.76 0.35 6.67
C HIS A 93 -11.25 0.53 6.99
N GLY A 94 -11.93 1.43 6.28
CA GLY A 94 -13.34 1.80 6.47
C GLY A 94 -14.36 0.74 6.06
N ARG A 95 -14.02 -0.55 6.14
CA ARG A 95 -14.98 -1.65 5.95
C ARG A 95 -14.79 -2.69 7.03
N THR A 96 -15.86 -3.38 7.39
CA THR A 96 -15.79 -4.62 8.17
C THR A 96 -15.12 -5.73 7.36
N LEU A 97 -14.76 -6.84 8.02
CA LEU A 97 -14.21 -7.99 7.31
C LEU A 97 -15.24 -8.64 6.39
N LYS A 98 -16.49 -8.79 6.84
CA LYS A 98 -17.61 -9.40 6.11
C LYS A 98 -17.92 -8.69 4.80
N GLN A 99 -17.78 -7.35 4.78
CA GLN A 99 -17.94 -6.58 3.55
C GLN A 99 -16.86 -6.88 2.50
N MET A 100 -15.69 -7.41 2.89
CA MET A 100 -14.52 -7.55 1.99
C MET A 100 -14.20 -6.24 1.25
N TYR A 101 -14.62 -6.15 -0.03
CA TYR A 101 -14.48 -5.00 -0.91
C TYR A 101 -15.81 -4.48 -1.46
N THR A 102 -16.95 -5.02 -1.01
CA THR A 102 -18.29 -4.55 -1.39
C THR A 102 -18.65 -3.27 -0.62
N GLY A 103 -19.67 -2.55 -1.11
CA GLY A 103 -20.07 -1.25 -0.55
C GLY A 103 -18.98 -0.19 -0.63
N LYS A 104 -19.19 0.92 0.08
CA LYS A 104 -18.22 2.04 0.19
C LYS A 104 -17.51 1.97 1.54
N ALA A 105 -16.28 2.47 1.58
CA ALA A 105 -15.60 2.69 2.84
C ALA A 105 -16.34 3.76 3.67
N ASP A 106 -16.66 3.43 4.91
CA ASP A 106 -17.29 4.31 5.90
C ASP A 106 -16.22 5.18 6.57
N TRP A 107 -16.13 6.42 6.10
CA TRP A 107 -15.20 7.43 6.60
C TRP A 107 -15.71 8.14 7.86
N GLU A 108 -17.01 8.08 8.14
CA GLU A 108 -17.56 8.59 9.41
C GLU A 108 -17.13 7.69 10.57
N ALA A 109 -17.18 6.37 10.38
CA ALA A 109 -16.65 5.41 11.35
C ALA A 109 -15.13 5.57 11.55
N ILE A 110 -14.38 5.89 10.49
CA ILE A 110 -12.97 6.26 10.62
C ILE A 110 -12.81 7.53 11.48
N GLY A 111 -13.67 8.53 11.30
CA GLY A 111 -13.68 9.75 12.11
C GLY A 111 -13.95 9.50 13.59
N ARG A 112 -14.93 8.63 13.91
CA ARG A 112 -15.20 8.21 15.30
C ARG A 112 -14.00 7.48 15.92
N ALA A 113 -13.29 6.67 15.14
CA ALA A 113 -12.06 6.02 15.57
C ALA A 113 -10.94 7.05 15.85
N ALA A 114 -10.79 8.06 14.99
CA ALA A 114 -9.78 9.10 15.16
C ALA A 114 -9.97 9.89 16.45
N GLN A 115 -11.22 10.23 16.78
CA GLN A 115 -11.56 10.88 18.05
C GLN A 115 -11.09 10.09 19.28
N VAL A 116 -11.22 8.76 19.25
CA VAL A 116 -10.74 7.89 20.34
C VAL A 116 -9.21 7.82 20.35
N VAL A 117 -8.58 7.68 19.19
CA VAL A 117 -7.10 7.52 19.08
C VAL A 117 -6.36 8.79 19.48
N HIS A 118 -6.90 9.98 19.17
CA HIS A 118 -6.27 11.27 19.52
C HIS A 118 -6.21 11.57 21.02
N GLN A 119 -6.75 10.68 21.87
CA GLN A 119 -6.55 10.74 23.32
C GLN A 119 -5.14 10.29 23.74
N THR A 120 -4.36 9.73 22.81
CA THR A 120 -2.98 9.28 23.03
C THR A 120 -2.03 9.87 21.99
N SER A 121 -0.75 9.51 22.06
CA SER A 121 0.26 9.85 21.05
C SER A 121 0.26 8.91 19.83
N THR A 122 -0.64 7.93 19.77
CA THR A 122 -0.77 7.00 18.64
C THR A 122 -1.32 7.74 17.43
N LEU A 123 -0.66 7.59 16.27
CA LEU A 123 -1.18 8.13 15.01
C LEU A 123 -2.31 7.28 14.44
N ILE A 124 -3.26 7.88 13.73
CA ILE A 124 -4.31 7.17 12.98
C ILE A 124 -4.25 7.48 11.48
N LEU A 125 -4.25 6.43 10.66
CA LEU A 125 -4.25 6.52 9.20
C LEU A 125 -5.55 5.92 8.63
N GLY A 126 -6.32 6.73 7.92
CA GLY A 126 -7.54 6.30 7.23
C GLY A 126 -7.25 5.52 5.94
N ASN A 127 -8.08 4.53 5.60
CA ASN A 127 -7.89 3.74 4.39
C ASN A 127 -9.23 3.32 3.78
N GLY A 128 -9.42 3.59 2.48
CA GLY A 128 -10.56 3.07 1.74
C GLY A 128 -10.98 3.99 0.60
N ASP A 129 -11.05 3.43 -0.60
CA ASP A 129 -11.67 4.04 -1.79
C ASP A 129 -11.13 5.42 -2.18
N LEU A 130 -9.83 5.67 -1.92
CA LEU A 130 -9.13 6.87 -2.36
C LEU A 130 -8.44 6.60 -3.69
N THR A 131 -8.79 7.36 -4.72
CA THR A 131 -8.25 7.24 -6.08
C THR A 131 -7.75 8.56 -6.67
N GLU A 132 -8.04 9.70 -6.04
CA GLU A 132 -7.65 11.02 -6.52
C GLU A 132 -7.32 11.98 -5.36
N PRO A 133 -6.47 13.01 -5.58
CA PRO A 133 -6.08 13.97 -4.54
C PRO A 133 -7.26 14.68 -3.86
N ALA A 134 -8.30 15.04 -4.61
CA ALA A 134 -9.48 15.71 -4.06
C ALA A 134 -10.17 14.86 -2.97
N GLN A 135 -10.32 13.56 -3.21
CA GLN A 135 -10.85 12.64 -2.20
C GLN A 135 -9.93 12.56 -0.98
N ILE A 136 -8.61 12.56 -1.17
CA ILE A 136 -7.64 12.47 -0.07
C ILE A 136 -7.76 13.70 0.84
N VAL A 137 -7.71 14.90 0.28
CA VAL A 137 -7.83 16.16 1.03
C VAL A 137 -9.15 16.20 1.80
N LYS A 138 -10.26 15.95 1.10
CA LYS A 138 -11.60 15.93 1.70
C LYS A 138 -11.70 14.94 2.87
N ARG A 139 -11.25 13.70 2.68
CA ARG A 139 -11.37 12.66 3.71
C ARG A 139 -10.51 12.93 4.93
N ILE A 140 -9.29 13.44 4.75
CA ILE A 140 -8.45 13.84 5.89
C ILE A 140 -9.13 14.97 6.68
N GLN A 141 -9.67 15.98 6.00
CA GLN A 141 -10.33 17.11 6.64
C GLN A 141 -11.63 16.73 7.37
N GLU A 142 -12.44 15.83 6.80
CA GLU A 142 -13.71 15.37 7.39
C GLU A 142 -13.46 14.43 8.58
N SER A 143 -12.61 13.42 8.41
CA SER A 143 -12.41 12.39 9.45
C SER A 143 -11.29 12.72 10.44
N LYS A 144 -10.59 13.84 10.25
CA LYS A 144 -9.50 14.32 11.12
C LYS A 144 -8.44 13.26 11.40
N VAL A 145 -8.09 12.42 10.42
CA VAL A 145 -7.01 11.44 10.57
C VAL A 145 -5.64 12.09 10.33
N ASP A 146 -4.56 11.55 10.91
CA ASP A 146 -3.18 12.05 10.72
C ASP A 146 -2.65 11.82 9.29
N GLY A 147 -3.29 10.92 8.55
CA GLY A 147 -2.97 10.66 7.15
C GLY A 147 -3.80 9.53 6.56
N VAL A 148 -3.42 9.09 5.36
CA VAL A 148 -4.14 8.03 4.66
C VAL A 148 -3.21 6.98 4.10
N LEU A 149 -3.73 5.76 3.94
CA LEU A 149 -3.11 4.72 3.13
C LEU A 149 -3.85 4.58 1.80
N LEU A 150 -3.08 4.56 0.72
CA LEU A 150 -3.56 4.28 -0.62
C LEU A 150 -3.30 2.81 -0.97
N GLY A 151 -4.32 2.15 -1.51
CA GLY A 151 -4.24 0.74 -1.92
C GLY A 151 -4.53 0.60 -3.40
N ARG A 152 -5.75 0.15 -3.74
CA ARG A 152 -6.17 -0.08 -5.12
C ARG A 152 -6.09 1.16 -6.01
N GLY A 153 -6.28 2.36 -5.45
CA GLY A 153 -6.17 3.62 -6.19
C GLY A 153 -4.77 3.93 -6.74
N ALA A 154 -3.72 3.31 -6.21
CA ALA A 154 -2.36 3.44 -6.73
C ALA A 154 -1.99 2.41 -7.82
N LEU A 155 -2.84 1.40 -8.03
CA LEU A 155 -2.57 0.35 -9.01
C LEU A 155 -2.73 0.90 -10.42
N GLY A 156 -1.62 0.97 -11.17
CA GLY A 156 -1.58 1.64 -12.48
C GLY A 156 -1.64 3.18 -12.39
N ASN A 157 -1.53 3.74 -11.18
CA ASN A 157 -1.52 5.17 -10.91
C ASN A 157 -0.50 5.54 -9.80
N PRO A 158 0.80 5.27 -10.00
CA PRO A 158 1.83 5.69 -9.04
C PRO A 158 1.92 7.22 -8.86
N TRP A 159 1.51 8.00 -9.86
CA TRP A 159 1.54 9.47 -9.82
C TRP A 159 0.67 10.05 -8.69
N ILE A 160 -0.29 9.30 -8.14
CA ILE A 160 -1.06 9.77 -6.97
C ILE A 160 -0.16 10.20 -5.80
N PHE A 161 1.05 9.65 -5.70
CA PHE A 161 2.02 10.00 -4.66
C PHE A 161 2.86 11.26 -4.98
N SER A 162 2.93 11.71 -6.23
CA SER A 162 3.68 12.94 -6.57
C SER A 162 3.03 14.20 -5.98
N TYR A 163 1.73 14.12 -5.66
CA TYR A 163 0.96 15.21 -5.06
C TYR A 163 1.05 15.29 -3.54
N LYS A 164 1.83 14.42 -2.88
CA LYS A 164 1.86 14.30 -1.41
C LYS A 164 2.08 15.64 -0.70
N GLU A 165 3.11 16.40 -1.08
CA GLU A 165 3.43 17.65 -0.41
C GLU A 165 2.36 18.74 -0.64
N LYS A 166 1.72 18.73 -1.82
CA LYS A 166 0.61 19.63 -2.14
C LYS A 166 -0.67 19.27 -1.38
N ILE A 167 -1.01 17.99 -1.33
CA ILE A 167 -2.10 17.47 -0.49
C ILE A 167 -1.88 17.89 0.96
N LYS A 168 -0.66 17.71 1.48
CA LYS A 168 -0.29 18.12 2.83
C LYS A 168 -0.50 19.62 3.05
N ALA A 169 -0.06 20.47 2.12
CA ALA A 169 -0.25 21.92 2.21
C ALA A 169 -1.75 22.29 2.28
N LYS A 170 -2.58 21.72 1.40
CA LYS A 170 -4.03 21.96 1.40
C LYS A 170 -4.73 21.50 2.68
N VAL A 171 -4.36 20.31 3.18
CA VAL A 171 -4.87 19.80 4.46
C VAL A 171 -4.52 20.75 5.62
N LEU A 172 -3.26 21.19 5.70
CA LEU A 172 -2.81 22.10 6.77
C LEU A 172 -3.47 23.48 6.69
N ALA A 173 -3.73 23.98 5.49
CA ALA A 173 -4.45 25.23 5.26
C ALA A 173 -5.97 25.11 5.49
N GLY A 174 -6.52 23.89 5.61
CA GLY A 174 -7.96 23.68 5.66
C GLY A 174 -8.69 23.97 4.35
N GLU A 175 -7.96 23.99 3.23
CA GLU A 175 -8.47 24.35 1.91
C GLU A 175 -8.90 23.11 1.10
N PRO A 176 -9.93 23.21 0.25
CA PRO A 176 -10.29 22.14 -0.66
C PRO A 176 -9.25 21.96 -1.77
N TRP A 177 -9.34 20.82 -2.47
CA TRP A 177 -8.64 20.63 -3.73
C TRP A 177 -9.47 21.21 -4.87
N GLU A 178 -8.94 22.22 -5.56
CA GLU A 178 -9.68 22.97 -6.60
C GLU A 178 -9.18 22.66 -8.02
N GLU A 179 -8.13 21.87 -8.15
CA GLU A 179 -7.56 21.54 -9.46
C GLU A 179 -8.31 20.41 -10.15
N ASP A 180 -8.34 20.52 -11.48
CA ASP A 180 -8.91 19.52 -12.37
C ASP A 180 -8.28 18.13 -12.19
N GLN A 181 -8.98 17.14 -12.75
CA GLN A 181 -8.48 15.77 -12.84
C GLN A 181 -7.08 15.74 -13.44
N ILE A 182 -6.17 15.10 -12.73
CA ILE A 182 -4.80 14.91 -13.20
C ILE A 182 -4.80 13.99 -14.42
N TRP A 183 -4.36 14.53 -15.54
CA TRP A 183 -4.17 13.78 -16.77
C TRP A 183 -2.70 13.37 -16.93
N ILE A 184 -2.47 12.06 -17.10
CA ILE A 184 -1.15 11.50 -17.44
C ILE A 184 -1.21 10.99 -18.87
N GLY A 185 -0.42 11.62 -19.75
CA GLY A 185 -0.31 11.25 -21.16
C GLY A 185 0.21 9.83 -21.38
N ALA A 186 -0.04 9.29 -22.58
CA ALA A 186 0.33 7.92 -22.92
C ALA A 186 1.85 7.67 -22.82
N GLU A 187 2.67 8.62 -23.27
CA GLU A 187 4.13 8.51 -23.25
C GLU A 187 4.68 8.38 -21.83
N GLU A 188 4.33 9.31 -20.94
CA GLU A 188 4.71 9.28 -19.52
C GLU A 188 4.23 8.01 -18.83
N ARG A 189 2.98 7.63 -19.09
CA ARG A 189 2.40 6.39 -18.56
C ARG A 189 3.19 5.15 -18.99
N PHE A 190 3.61 5.11 -20.24
CA PHE A 190 4.37 4.00 -20.82
C PHE A 190 5.82 3.98 -20.34
N ALA A 191 6.43 5.13 -20.10
CA ALA A 191 7.75 5.22 -19.49
C ALA A 191 7.75 4.56 -18.10
N VAL A 192 6.80 4.90 -17.24
CA VAL A 192 6.68 4.32 -15.88
C VAL A 192 6.29 2.83 -15.93
N LEU A 193 5.39 2.43 -16.84
CA LEU A 193 5.07 1.01 -17.05
C LEU A 193 6.35 0.24 -17.43
N MET A 194 7.16 0.80 -18.32
CA MET A 194 8.39 0.16 -18.78
C MET A 194 9.45 0.07 -17.69
N GLU A 195 9.61 1.13 -16.90
CA GLU A 195 10.48 1.10 -15.72
C GLU A 195 10.08 -0.03 -14.76
N HIS A 196 8.78 -0.14 -14.47
CA HIS A 196 8.25 -1.19 -13.61
C HIS A 196 8.51 -2.60 -14.18
N ALA A 197 8.30 -2.82 -15.48
CA ALA A 197 8.57 -4.09 -16.14
C ALA A 197 10.06 -4.49 -16.04
N LYS A 198 10.98 -3.56 -16.36
CA LYS A 198 12.43 -3.79 -16.27
C LYS A 198 12.89 -4.04 -14.84
N ALA A 199 12.37 -3.26 -13.87
CA ALA A 199 12.68 -3.44 -12.47
C ALA A 199 12.23 -4.81 -11.95
N PHE A 200 11.03 -5.25 -12.33
CA PHE A 200 10.51 -6.56 -11.96
C PHE A 200 11.37 -7.69 -12.55
N GLU A 201 11.68 -7.63 -13.85
CA GLU A 201 12.51 -8.63 -14.54
C GLU A 201 13.89 -8.75 -13.90
N ARG A 202 14.54 -7.62 -13.57
CA ARG A 202 15.83 -7.60 -12.84
C ARG A 202 15.76 -8.29 -11.48
N ILE A 203 14.67 -8.09 -10.73
CA ILE A 203 14.53 -8.60 -9.35
C ILE A 203 14.08 -10.07 -9.31
N LYS A 204 13.20 -10.47 -10.23
CA LYS A 204 12.51 -11.77 -10.20
C LYS A 204 12.94 -12.74 -11.30
N GLY A 205 13.65 -12.25 -12.31
CA GLY A 205 14.02 -12.98 -13.51
C GLY A 205 12.84 -13.20 -14.47
N GLU A 206 13.17 -13.53 -15.71
CA GLU A 206 12.23 -13.73 -16.83
C GLU A 206 11.17 -14.80 -16.54
N ARG A 207 11.55 -15.90 -15.87
CA ARG A 207 10.61 -17.01 -15.54
C ARG A 207 9.42 -16.55 -14.69
N SER A 208 9.53 -15.43 -14.00
CA SER A 208 8.47 -14.86 -13.15
C SER A 208 7.66 -13.77 -13.84
N PHE A 209 8.01 -13.38 -15.08
CA PHE A 209 7.49 -12.18 -15.74
C PHE A 209 5.97 -12.20 -15.96
N SER A 210 5.37 -13.37 -16.10
CA SER A 210 3.91 -13.51 -16.23
C SER A 210 3.12 -12.86 -15.08
N ALA A 211 3.71 -12.72 -13.90
CA ALA A 211 3.10 -12.00 -12.77
C ALA A 211 2.88 -10.50 -13.05
N MET A 212 3.61 -9.91 -14.00
CA MET A 212 3.46 -8.50 -14.40
C MET A 212 2.23 -8.22 -15.24
N ARG A 213 1.66 -9.22 -15.91
CA ARG A 213 0.53 -9.05 -16.85
C ARG A 213 -0.67 -8.32 -16.22
N LYS A 214 -0.97 -8.62 -14.95
CA LYS A 214 -2.04 -7.92 -14.20
C LYS A 214 -1.74 -6.43 -13.99
N HIS A 215 -0.47 -6.06 -13.83
CA HIS A 215 -0.04 -4.67 -13.62
C HIS A 215 -0.22 -3.86 -14.89
N PHE A 216 0.12 -4.43 -16.05
CA PHE A 216 -0.11 -3.79 -17.35
C PHE A 216 -1.58 -3.48 -17.59
N GLY A 217 -2.47 -4.40 -17.19
CA GLY A 217 -3.91 -4.19 -17.22
C GLY A 217 -4.37 -2.92 -16.49
N TRP A 218 -3.72 -2.58 -15.36
CA TRP A 218 -4.03 -1.38 -14.59
C TRP A 218 -3.54 -0.10 -15.26
N TYR A 219 -2.34 -0.10 -15.83
CA TYR A 219 -1.82 1.06 -16.57
C TYR A 219 -2.66 1.37 -17.81
N CYS A 220 -3.12 0.35 -18.53
CA CYS A 220 -3.88 0.50 -19.77
C CYS A 220 -5.33 0.98 -19.55
N LYS A 221 -5.78 1.13 -18.30
CA LYS A 221 -7.17 1.54 -18.00
C LYS A 221 -7.45 2.93 -18.58
N ALA A 222 -8.66 3.10 -19.14
CA ALA A 222 -9.16 4.37 -19.72
C ALA A 222 -8.34 4.93 -20.89
N MET A 223 -7.46 4.13 -21.51
CA MET A 223 -6.77 4.50 -22.74
C MET A 223 -7.63 4.19 -23.97
N PRO A 224 -7.51 4.95 -25.07
CA PRO A 224 -8.05 4.57 -26.37
C PRO A 224 -7.61 3.15 -26.75
N GLY A 225 -8.53 2.31 -27.24
CA GLY A 225 -8.17 0.93 -27.61
C GLY A 225 -7.70 0.03 -26.45
N ALA A 226 -7.95 0.40 -25.19
CA ALA A 226 -7.45 -0.30 -24.01
C ALA A 226 -7.75 -1.80 -23.96
N ALA A 227 -8.87 -2.26 -24.53
CA ALA A 227 -9.18 -3.69 -24.58
C ALA A 227 -8.16 -4.49 -25.40
N GLU A 228 -7.83 -4.01 -26.59
CA GLU A 228 -6.83 -4.65 -27.45
C GLU A 228 -5.42 -4.52 -26.85
N LEU A 229 -5.07 -3.34 -26.32
CA LEU A 229 -3.78 -3.15 -25.65
C LEU A 229 -3.60 -4.13 -24.48
N ARG A 230 -4.64 -4.33 -23.65
CA ARG A 230 -4.60 -5.31 -22.55
C ARG A 230 -4.42 -6.74 -23.07
N LYS A 231 -5.09 -7.10 -24.16
CA LYS A 231 -4.96 -8.44 -24.77
C LYS A 231 -3.53 -8.70 -25.21
N LEU A 232 -2.91 -7.75 -25.91
CA LEU A 232 -1.49 -7.84 -26.31
C LEU A 232 -0.56 -7.91 -25.08
N MET A 233 -0.78 -7.04 -24.09
CA MET A 233 0.01 -7.03 -22.85
C MET A 233 -0.07 -8.36 -22.08
N CYS A 234 -1.22 -9.03 -22.08
CA CYS A 234 -1.38 -10.32 -21.42
C CYS A 234 -0.61 -11.47 -22.09
N GLN A 235 -0.14 -11.28 -23.33
CA GLN A 235 0.67 -12.28 -24.06
C GLN A 235 2.17 -12.09 -23.84
N THR A 236 2.59 -10.93 -23.33
CA THR A 236 4.01 -10.62 -23.14
C THR A 236 4.68 -11.50 -22.06
N SER A 237 5.95 -11.82 -22.30
CA SER A 237 6.78 -12.68 -21.43
C SER A 237 8.13 -12.07 -21.05
N SER A 238 8.45 -10.89 -21.56
CA SER A 238 9.69 -10.14 -21.25
C SER A 238 9.46 -8.63 -21.31
N SER A 239 10.38 -7.84 -20.74
CA SER A 239 10.32 -6.38 -20.88
C SER A 239 10.52 -5.91 -22.33
N THR A 240 11.24 -6.67 -23.15
CA THR A 240 11.44 -6.42 -24.58
C THR A 240 10.12 -6.51 -25.36
N GLU A 241 9.35 -7.58 -25.18
CA GLU A 241 8.04 -7.74 -25.84
C GLU A 241 7.06 -6.63 -25.42
N VAL A 242 7.10 -6.21 -24.14
CA VAL A 242 6.29 -5.08 -23.69
C VAL A 242 6.69 -3.80 -24.44
N ALA A 243 7.99 -3.54 -24.63
CA ALA A 243 8.45 -2.36 -25.36
C ALA A 243 7.94 -2.32 -26.80
N GLU A 244 7.91 -3.48 -27.49
CA GLU A 244 7.37 -3.61 -28.85
C GLU A 244 5.87 -3.29 -28.90
N VAL A 245 5.08 -3.83 -27.98
CA VAL A 245 3.64 -3.55 -27.89
C VAL A 245 3.38 -2.05 -27.68
N LEU A 246 4.14 -1.41 -26.79
CA LEU A 246 4.00 0.03 -26.51
C LEU A 246 4.38 0.89 -27.72
N LYS A 247 5.48 0.56 -28.41
CA LYS A 247 5.92 1.28 -29.61
C LYS A 247 4.86 1.21 -30.72
N ASN A 248 4.31 0.02 -30.95
CA ASN A 248 3.26 -0.20 -31.95
C ASN A 248 2.00 0.60 -31.62
N TYR A 249 1.58 0.60 -30.34
CA TYR A 249 0.46 1.42 -29.89
C TYR A 249 0.67 2.91 -30.17
N LEU A 250 1.83 3.47 -29.77
CA LEU A 250 2.11 4.89 -29.99
C LEU A 250 2.11 5.25 -31.49
N THR A 251 2.65 4.37 -32.33
CA THR A 251 2.67 4.58 -33.79
C THR A 251 1.26 4.66 -34.38
N ILE A 252 0.40 3.70 -34.04
CA ILE A 252 -0.98 3.63 -34.54
C ILE A 252 -1.79 4.85 -34.09
N HIS A 253 -1.60 5.29 -32.84
CA HIS A 253 -2.40 6.38 -32.27
C HIS A 253 -1.86 7.78 -32.61
N ALA A 254 -0.57 7.93 -32.92
CA ALA A 254 -0.02 9.17 -33.48
C ALA A 254 -0.61 9.45 -34.88
N GLN A 255 -0.70 8.42 -35.73
CA GLN A 255 -1.26 8.54 -37.09
C GLN A 255 -2.74 8.91 -37.10
N LYS A 256 -3.52 8.41 -36.13
CA LYS A 256 -4.95 8.74 -35.99
C LYS A 256 -5.23 10.13 -35.44
N THR A 257 -4.26 10.78 -34.82
CA THR A 257 -4.41 12.15 -34.30
C THR A 257 -4.02 13.19 -35.36
N ALA A 258 -3.28 12.78 -36.40
CA ALA A 258 -2.83 13.61 -37.52
C ALA A 258 -3.74 13.56 -38.76
N ALA A 259 -4.76 12.68 -38.76
CA ALA A 259 -5.76 12.51 -39.83
C ALA A 259 -7.12 13.00 -39.34
#